data_AF-A0A6P7GJE8-F1
#
_entry.id   AF-A0A6P7GJE8-F1
#
_cell.length_a   1.000
_cell.length_b   1.000
_cell.length_c   1.000
_cell.angle_alpha   90.00
_cell.angle_beta   90.00
_cell.angle_gamma   90.00
#
_symmetry.space_group_name_H-M   'P 1'
#
loop_
_entity.id
_entity.type
_entity.pdbx_description
1 polymer ?
#
loop_
_entity_poly.entity_id
_entity_poly.type
_entity_poly.pdbx_seq_one_letter_code
_entity_poly.pdbx_strand_id
1 'polypeptide(L)'
;MKFGCSSIFLIAFTAFVYGQEQVEEQIIGRQEYAVEKIAQVWPWNDKVDDRPFRTRDCFRPVDASITPVGCYANIPTWRWDMKSKACKYVIFGGCNETKNLFFTKAECEEVAKPVCKKFTDILGKINLLDVLDVLIYKLQE
;
A
#
# COMPACT_ATOMS: atom_id res chain seq x y z
N MET A 1 41.79 18.96 -51.62
CA MET A 1 40.49 18.30 -51.33
C MET A 1 40.82 16.95 -50.71
N LYS A 2 40.28 16.44 -49.60
CA LYS A 2 39.35 16.87 -48.54
C LYS A 2 39.58 15.85 -47.39
N PHE A 3 39.44 16.31 -46.13
CA PHE A 3 39.07 15.65 -44.86
C PHE A 3 38.88 14.10 -44.85
N GLY A 4 39.26 13.30 -43.85
CA GLY A 4 39.58 13.49 -42.44
C GLY A 4 39.21 12.17 -41.73
N CYS A 5 40.19 11.40 -41.27
CA CYS A 5 39.97 10.05 -40.71
C CYS A 5 40.10 10.00 -39.18
N SER A 6 40.00 11.15 -38.50
CA SER A 6 40.27 11.27 -37.06
C SER A 6 39.02 11.49 -36.19
N SER A 7 37.82 11.57 -36.78
CA SER A 7 36.59 11.90 -36.03
C SER A 7 35.71 10.70 -35.71
N ILE A 8 35.85 9.56 -36.38
CA ILE A 8 34.88 8.44 -36.22
C ILE A 8 35.09 7.68 -34.90
N PHE A 9 36.34 7.53 -34.44
CA PHE A 9 36.64 6.82 -33.20
C PHE A 9 36.23 7.58 -31.94
N LEU A 10 36.33 8.92 -31.93
CA LEU A 10 35.86 9.74 -30.82
C LEU A 10 34.33 9.70 -30.72
N ILE A 11 33.61 9.75 -31.85
CA ILE A 11 32.14 9.69 -31.88
C ILE A 11 31.64 8.33 -31.34
N ALA A 12 32.31 7.22 -31.69
CA ALA A 12 31.93 5.90 -31.21
C ALA A 12 32.19 5.72 -29.70
N PHE A 13 33.31 6.25 -29.19
CA PHE A 13 33.63 6.19 -27.76
C PHE A 13 32.69 7.07 -26.93
N THR A 14 32.35 8.27 -27.41
CA THR A 14 31.32 9.10 -26.75
C THR A 14 29.96 8.43 -26.82
N ALA A 15 29.56 7.82 -27.95
CA ALA A 15 28.26 7.14 -28.05
C ALA A 15 28.15 5.91 -27.11
N PHE A 16 29.25 5.19 -26.87
CA PHE A 16 29.27 4.07 -25.93
C PHE A 16 29.24 4.52 -24.46
N VAL A 17 29.95 5.60 -24.11
CA VAL A 17 29.91 6.22 -22.77
C VAL A 17 28.53 6.85 -22.51
N TYR A 18 27.96 7.60 -23.47
CA TYR A 18 26.60 8.14 -23.39
C TYR A 18 25.51 7.05 -23.40
N GLY A 19 25.79 5.85 -23.92
CA GLY A 19 24.85 4.73 -23.96
C GLY A 19 24.68 3.99 -22.63
N GLN A 20 25.63 4.11 -21.70
CA GLN A 20 25.58 3.44 -20.39
C GLN A 20 24.82 4.25 -19.33
N GLU A 21 24.67 5.57 -19.51
CA GLU A 21 24.04 6.47 -18.52
C GLU A 21 22.50 6.51 -18.60
N GLN A 22 21.89 5.91 -19.62
CA GLN A 22 20.42 5.97 -19.84
C GLN A 22 19.65 4.76 -19.27
N VAL A 23 20.33 3.75 -18.72
CA VAL A 23 19.67 2.48 -18.33
C VAL A 23 19.13 2.51 -16.89
N GLU A 24 19.64 3.40 -16.01
CA GLU A 24 19.21 3.47 -14.61
C GLU A 24 18.01 4.41 -14.36
N GLU A 25 17.77 5.41 -15.21
CA GLU A 25 16.63 6.33 -15.08
C GLU A 25 15.31 5.72 -15.60
N GLN A 26 15.38 4.71 -16.47
CA GLN A 26 14.19 4.10 -17.10
C GLN A 26 13.43 3.09 -16.23
N ILE A 27 14.01 2.60 -15.13
CA ILE A 27 13.34 1.61 -14.26
C ILE A 27 12.44 2.29 -13.22
N ILE A 28 12.81 3.49 -12.76
CA ILE A 28 12.06 4.23 -11.73
C ILE A 28 10.95 5.10 -12.36
N GLY A 29 11.16 5.66 -13.56
CA GLY A 29 10.16 6.50 -14.24
C GLY A 29 9.00 5.75 -14.93
N ARG A 30 9.09 4.42 -15.12
CA ARG A 30 8.02 3.65 -15.77
C ARG A 30 6.87 3.31 -14.82
N GLN A 31 7.13 3.19 -13.52
CA GLN A 31 6.06 2.91 -12.55
C GLN A 31 5.24 4.14 -12.19
N GLU A 32 5.83 5.34 -12.18
CA GLU A 32 5.06 6.59 -11.96
C GLU A 32 4.20 6.97 -13.16
N TYR A 33 4.73 6.84 -14.40
CA TYR A 33 3.98 7.18 -15.63
C TYR A 33 2.77 6.26 -15.90
N ALA A 34 2.78 5.02 -15.40
CA ALA A 34 1.65 4.12 -15.52
C ALA A 34 0.49 4.45 -14.55
N VAL A 35 0.78 5.05 -13.39
CA VAL A 35 -0.25 5.36 -12.38
C VAL A 35 -1.07 6.59 -12.80
N GLU A 36 -0.45 7.62 -13.39
CA GLU A 36 -1.19 8.82 -13.80
C GLU A 36 -2.02 8.64 -15.08
N LYS A 37 -1.62 7.77 -16.02
CA LYS A 37 -2.34 7.57 -17.29
C LYS A 37 -3.42 6.48 -17.30
N ILE A 38 -3.46 5.60 -16.29
CA ILE A 38 -4.56 4.63 -16.16
C ILE A 38 -5.78 5.25 -15.44
N ALA A 39 -5.62 6.42 -14.82
CA ALA A 39 -6.68 7.11 -14.08
C ALA A 39 -7.78 7.76 -14.95
N GLN A 40 -7.69 7.73 -16.29
CA GLN A 40 -8.59 8.50 -17.16
C GLN A 40 -9.64 7.71 -17.95
N VAL A 41 -9.73 6.38 -17.88
CA VAL A 41 -10.83 5.64 -18.53
C VAL A 41 -11.24 4.37 -17.78
N TRP A 42 -11.81 4.52 -16.58
CA TRP A 42 -12.68 3.49 -16.00
C TRP A 42 -14.02 4.13 -15.60
N PRO A 43 -15.15 3.75 -16.22
CA PRO A 43 -16.46 4.39 -16.03
C PRO A 43 -17.18 3.93 -14.74
N TRP A 44 -16.43 3.60 -13.69
CA TRP A 44 -16.93 3.40 -12.33
C TRP A 44 -15.90 3.93 -11.33
N ASN A 45 -15.70 5.26 -11.31
CA ASN A 45 -14.76 5.90 -10.38
C ASN A 45 -15.43 6.49 -9.12
N ASP A 46 -16.63 6.04 -8.77
CA ASP A 46 -17.43 6.59 -7.66
C ASP A 46 -17.15 5.94 -6.30
N LYS A 47 -16.21 4.98 -6.19
CA LYS A 47 -16.00 4.19 -4.96
C LYS A 47 -14.56 4.11 -4.46
N VAL A 48 -13.66 4.98 -4.91
CA VAL A 48 -12.34 5.11 -4.28
C VAL A 48 -12.54 5.81 -2.94
N ASP A 49 -12.55 5.04 -1.85
CA ASP A 49 -12.54 5.58 -0.48
C ASP A 49 -11.17 6.27 -0.25
N ASP A 50 -11.07 7.57 -0.49
CA ASP A 50 -9.83 8.37 -0.47
C ASP A 50 -9.41 8.84 0.94
N ARG A 51 -10.29 8.70 1.93
CA ARG A 51 -10.03 9.11 3.31
C ARG A 51 -8.78 8.44 3.90
N PRO A 52 -8.17 9.02 4.95
CA PRO A 52 -7.05 8.40 5.65
C PRO A 52 -7.44 7.07 6.32
N PHE A 53 -6.42 6.23 6.53
CA PHE A 53 -6.52 5.00 7.32
C PHE A 53 -6.80 5.34 8.79
N ARG A 54 -7.78 4.65 9.40
CA ARG A 54 -8.26 4.91 10.76
C ARG A 54 -8.24 3.65 11.61
N THR A 55 -8.33 3.80 12.93
CA THR A 55 -8.36 2.68 13.89
C THR A 55 -9.41 1.62 13.57
N ARG A 56 -10.57 2.03 13.04
CA ARG A 56 -11.63 1.08 12.61
C ARG A 56 -11.19 0.16 11.48
N ASP A 57 -10.23 0.58 10.67
CA ASP A 57 -9.75 -0.19 9.52
C ASP A 57 -8.83 -1.34 9.98
N CYS A 58 -8.20 -1.25 11.16
CA CYS A 58 -7.31 -2.27 11.72
C CYS A 58 -7.93 -3.67 11.86
N PHE A 59 -9.25 -3.74 11.99
CA PHE A 59 -10.01 -4.99 12.17
C PHE A 59 -10.66 -5.49 10.89
N ARG A 60 -10.52 -4.75 9.78
CA ARG A 60 -11.16 -5.14 8.53
C ARG A 60 -10.46 -6.36 7.94
N PRO A 61 -11.24 -7.30 7.36
CA PRO A 61 -10.71 -8.41 6.57
C PRO A 61 -10.05 -7.92 5.27
N VAL A 62 -9.42 -8.84 4.53
CA VAL A 62 -8.80 -8.56 3.23
C VAL A 62 -9.82 -8.04 2.22
N ASP A 63 -10.96 -8.70 2.14
CA ASP A 63 -12.10 -8.31 1.31
C ASP A 63 -13.35 -8.09 2.18
N ALA A 64 -14.24 -7.22 1.71
CA ALA A 64 -15.53 -6.95 2.35
C ALA A 64 -16.63 -7.90 1.86
N SER A 65 -16.29 -9.01 1.20
CA SER A 65 -17.29 -9.91 0.64
C SER A 65 -18.06 -10.62 1.75
N ILE A 66 -19.39 -10.49 1.72
CA ILE A 66 -20.30 -11.21 2.62
C ILE A 66 -20.73 -12.55 1.97
N THR A 67 -20.49 -12.72 0.66
CA THR A 67 -20.93 -13.89 -0.09
C THR A 67 -19.91 -15.03 -0.03
N PRO A 68 -20.36 -16.30 -0.02
CA PRO A 68 -19.48 -17.47 -0.07
C PRO A 68 -18.65 -17.54 -1.35
N VAL A 69 -19.15 -16.92 -2.42
CA VAL A 69 -18.44 -16.77 -3.69
C VAL A 69 -17.56 -15.52 -3.59
N GLY A 70 -16.26 -15.74 -3.45
CA GLY A 70 -15.24 -14.70 -3.55
C GLY A 70 -14.76 -14.49 -4.98
N CYS A 71 -14.02 -13.42 -5.22
CA CYS A 71 -13.32 -13.25 -6.48
C CYS A 71 -12.11 -14.21 -6.57
N TYR A 72 -11.75 -14.58 -7.80
CA TYR A 72 -10.87 -15.74 -8.06
C TYR A 72 -9.43 -15.37 -8.45
N ALA A 73 -9.03 -14.11 -8.29
CA ALA A 73 -7.64 -13.72 -8.52
C ALA A 73 -6.74 -14.24 -7.39
N ASN A 74 -5.46 -14.42 -7.69
CA ASN A 74 -4.43 -14.79 -6.72
C ASN A 74 -3.43 -13.65 -6.57
N ILE A 75 -3.83 -12.54 -5.93
CA ILE A 75 -3.02 -11.33 -5.85
C ILE A 75 -2.21 -11.33 -4.54
N PRO A 76 -0.86 -11.41 -4.60
CA PRO A 76 0.01 -11.28 -3.43
C PRO A 76 -0.16 -9.92 -2.76
N THR A 77 -0.58 -9.90 -1.51
CA THR A 77 -0.87 -8.65 -0.76
C THR A 77 -0.51 -8.78 0.71
N TRP A 78 -0.63 -7.69 1.44
CA TRP A 78 -0.31 -7.58 2.86
C TRP A 78 -1.50 -6.98 3.61
N ARG A 79 -1.72 -7.43 4.84
CA ARG A 79 -2.71 -6.85 5.77
C ARG A 79 -2.13 -6.68 7.16
N TRP A 80 -2.64 -5.72 7.91
CA TRP A 80 -2.35 -5.65 9.34
C TRP A 80 -3.10 -6.74 10.10
N ASP A 81 -2.39 -7.44 11.00
CA ASP A 81 -2.95 -8.45 11.88
C ASP A 81 -2.83 -8.01 13.35
N MET A 82 -3.97 -7.68 13.96
CA MET A 82 -4.04 -7.16 15.33
C MET A 82 -3.48 -8.13 16.38
N LYS A 83 -3.60 -9.45 16.14
CA LYS A 83 -3.11 -10.47 17.07
C LYS A 83 -1.58 -10.50 17.11
N SER A 84 -0.93 -10.54 15.95
CA SER A 84 0.54 -10.54 15.87
C SER A 84 1.16 -9.15 15.94
N LYS A 85 0.35 -8.08 15.87
CA LYS A 85 0.80 -6.68 15.79
C LYS A 85 1.82 -6.45 14.67
N ALA A 86 1.59 -7.09 13.52
CA ALA A 86 2.47 -7.07 12.37
C ALA A 86 1.68 -7.17 11.05
N CYS A 87 2.31 -6.73 9.96
CA CYS A 87 1.80 -6.95 8.61
C CYS A 87 2.05 -8.39 8.16
N LYS A 88 1.00 -9.06 7.70
CA LYS A 88 1.03 -10.45 7.23
C LYS A 88 0.73 -10.54 5.75
N TYR A 89 1.44 -11.43 5.08
CA TYR A 89 1.18 -11.82 3.71
C TYR A 89 -0.17 -12.53 3.60
N VAL A 90 -0.93 -12.21 2.57
CA VAL A 90 -2.23 -12.79 2.23
C VAL A 90 -2.43 -12.83 0.71
N ILE A 91 -3.35 -13.67 0.25
CA ILE A 91 -3.80 -13.69 -1.15
C ILE A 91 -5.15 -12.98 -1.23
N PHE A 92 -5.24 -11.97 -2.10
CA PHE A 92 -6.46 -11.22 -2.35
C PHE A 92 -7.15 -11.70 -3.63
N GLY A 93 -8.46 -11.92 -3.54
CA GLY A 93 -9.31 -12.41 -4.62
C GLY A 93 -9.57 -11.41 -5.76
N GLY A 94 -9.24 -10.13 -5.59
CA GLY A 94 -9.33 -9.12 -6.64
C GLY A 94 -10.62 -8.29 -6.69
N CYS A 95 -11.45 -8.32 -5.64
CA CYS A 95 -12.60 -7.43 -5.54
C CYS A 95 -12.97 -7.12 -4.08
N ASN A 96 -13.70 -6.03 -3.89
CA ASN A 96 -14.18 -5.59 -2.58
C ASN A 96 -13.04 -5.41 -1.57
N GLU A 97 -11.89 -4.89 -2.00
CA GLU A 97 -10.78 -4.61 -1.11
C GLU A 97 -11.22 -3.74 0.06
N THR A 98 -10.57 -3.94 1.21
CA THR A 98 -10.71 -3.02 2.33
C THR A 98 -9.47 -2.17 2.46
N LYS A 99 -9.55 -1.10 3.25
CA LYS A 99 -8.37 -0.29 3.59
C LYS A 99 -7.29 -1.03 4.36
N ASN A 100 -7.58 -2.22 4.91
CA ASN A 100 -6.58 -3.07 5.54
C ASN A 100 -6.01 -4.10 4.54
N LEU A 101 -5.73 -3.62 3.34
CA LEU A 101 -5.11 -4.37 2.26
C LEU A 101 -4.10 -3.45 1.58
N PHE A 102 -2.87 -3.93 1.45
CA PHE A 102 -1.73 -3.18 0.92
C PHE A 102 -0.99 -4.06 -0.09
N PHE A 103 -0.43 -3.46 -1.14
CA PHE A 103 0.30 -4.24 -2.14
C PHE A 103 1.73 -4.55 -1.70
N THR A 104 2.27 -3.75 -0.79
CA THR A 104 3.62 -3.96 -0.24
C THR A 104 3.61 -4.07 1.27
N LYS A 105 4.59 -4.79 1.82
CA LYS A 105 4.80 -4.87 3.27
C LYS A 105 5.12 -3.49 3.85
N ALA A 106 5.95 -2.71 3.14
CA ALA A 106 6.40 -1.39 3.58
C ALA A 106 5.21 -0.43 3.76
N GLU A 107 4.33 -0.36 2.77
CA GLU A 107 3.12 0.46 2.82
C GLU A 107 2.21 0.07 4.01
N CYS A 108 2.00 -1.23 4.23
CA CYS A 108 1.25 -1.70 5.39
C CYS A 108 1.91 -1.27 6.72
N GLU A 109 3.24 -1.39 6.83
CA GLU A 109 3.96 -1.03 8.04
C GLU A 109 4.00 0.48 8.27
N GLU A 110 4.04 1.29 7.21
CA GLU A 110 4.01 2.75 7.29
C GLU A 110 2.63 3.26 7.70
N VAL A 111 1.56 2.71 7.10
CA VAL A 111 0.19 3.21 7.28
C VAL A 111 -0.49 2.59 8.51
N ALA A 112 -0.50 1.27 8.62
CA ALA A 112 -1.32 0.58 9.63
C ALA A 112 -0.64 0.49 11.00
N LYS A 113 0.67 0.25 11.05
CA LYS A 113 1.42 0.08 12.31
C LYS A 113 1.27 1.26 13.28
N PRO A 114 1.48 2.53 12.89
CA PRO A 114 1.38 3.64 13.84
C PRO A 114 -0.04 3.85 14.37
N VAL A 115 -1.06 3.56 13.56
CA VAL A 115 -2.48 3.71 13.94
C VAL A 115 -2.92 2.55 14.83
N CYS A 116 -2.68 1.32 14.40
CA CYS A 116 -3.21 0.13 15.06
C CYS A 116 -2.44 -0.24 16.33
N LYS A 117 -1.11 -0.09 16.37
CA LYS A 117 -0.34 -0.34 17.60
C LYS A 117 -0.72 0.64 18.71
N LYS A 118 -0.79 1.94 18.39
CA LYS A 118 -1.20 2.98 19.34
C LYS A 118 -2.54 2.65 19.99
N PHE A 119 -3.50 2.16 19.21
CA PHE A 119 -4.79 1.72 19.75
C PHE A 119 -4.65 0.53 20.70
N THR A 120 -3.90 -0.52 20.34
CA THR A 120 -3.67 -1.66 21.24
C THR A 120 -2.95 -1.27 22.52
N ASP A 121 -2.05 -0.28 22.45
CA ASP A 121 -1.28 0.17 23.60
C ASP A 121 -2.13 1.03 24.55
N ILE A 122 -3.14 1.74 24.02
CA ILE A 122 -4.15 2.42 24.83
C ILE A 122 -5.04 1.39 25.52
N LEU A 123 -5.60 0.43 24.76
CA LEU A 123 -6.48 -0.59 25.33
C LEU A 123 -5.78 -1.46 26.38
N GLY A 124 -4.50 -1.79 26.16
CA GLY A 124 -3.71 -2.57 27.11
C GLY A 124 -3.41 -1.85 28.43
N LYS A 125 -3.68 -0.55 28.53
CA LYS A 125 -3.53 0.25 29.76
C LYS A 125 -4.83 0.44 30.53
N ILE A 126 -5.98 0.14 29.91
CA ILE A 126 -7.28 0.28 30.54
C ILE A 126 -7.54 -0.98 31.37
N ASN A 127 -7.77 -0.83 32.67
CA ASN A 127 -8.20 -1.95 33.50
C ASN A 127 -9.70 -2.20 33.30
N LEU A 128 -10.11 -3.46 33.35
CA LEU A 128 -11.52 -3.82 33.37
C LEU A 128 -12.25 -3.18 34.55
N LEU A 129 -11.56 -3.02 35.70
CA LEU A 129 -12.07 -2.30 36.86
C LEU A 129 -12.37 -0.82 36.55
N ASP A 130 -11.50 -0.13 35.81
CA ASP A 130 -11.71 1.29 35.45
C ASP A 130 -12.96 1.46 34.56
N VAL A 131 -13.22 0.50 33.67
CA VAL A 131 -14.41 0.50 32.81
C VAL A 131 -15.66 0.18 33.62
N LEU A 132 -15.57 -0.79 34.54
CA LEU A 132 -16.67 -1.15 35.43
C LEU A 132 -17.05 0.02 36.34
N ASP A 133 -16.09 0.78 36.88
CA ASP A 133 -16.36 1.94 37.73
C ASP A 133 -17.14 3.03 37.00
N VAL A 134 -16.76 3.33 35.75
CA VAL A 134 -17.49 4.30 34.90
C VAL A 134 -18.90 3.81 34.56
N LEU A 135 -19.06 2.51 34.29
CA LEU A 135 -20.38 1.93 34.00
C LEU A 135 -21.27 1.87 35.25
N ILE A 136 -20.71 1.52 36.41
CA ILE A 136 -21.42 1.52 37.71
C ILE A 136 -21.92 2.93 38.00
N TYR A 137 -21.07 3.94 37.85
CA TYR A 137 -21.47 5.35 38.03
C TYR A 137 -22.63 5.72 37.09
N LYS A 138 -22.61 5.30 35.82
CA LYS A 138 -23.67 5.58 34.85
C LYS A 138 -24.98 4.83 35.07
N LEU A 139 -24.96 3.74 35.84
CA LEU A 139 -26.16 3.00 36.24
C LEU A 139 -26.81 3.54 37.54
N GLN A 140 -26.16 4.51 38.19
CA GLN A 140 -26.65 5.18 39.40
C GLN A 140 -27.36 6.52 39.10
N GLU A 141 -27.35 6.98 37.84
CA GLU A 141 -28.19 8.06 37.30
C GLU A 141 -29.56 7.51 36.86
#